data_AF-A0A183HAY6-F1
#
_entry.id   AF-A0A183HAY6-F1
#
_cell.length_a   1.000
_cell.length_b   1.000
_cell.length_c   1.000
_cell.angle_alpha   90.00
_cell.angle_beta   90.00
_cell.angle_gamma   90.00
#
_symmetry.space_group_name_H-M   'P 1'
#
loop_
_entity.id
_entity.type
_entity.pdbx_description
1 polymer ?
#
loop_
_entity_poly.entity_id
_entity_poly.type
_entity_poly.pdbx_seq_one_letter_code
_entity_poly.pdbx_strand_id
1 'polypeptide(L)'
;MQGELEHQLLQANPILEAFGNSKTVKNDNSSRFGKFIRINFDMSGYISGANIEFYLLEKSRTLRQAGDERSFHIFYQFLRGTSAAEKGNFLLEDVDKYRFLNNGYINLPNVDDANEFHNTVRSMKIMGFQEEEITSVLRLVSAVLLFGNMEFFQEKKSDQAILPDDRVSQKLCHLLGLPLVDFTKAFLRPRIKVGREFVHKAQNKEQAEFAVEAISKACYEKMFRWLVGRLNKSLDRTRRQGASFIGILDIAGFEIFELNSFEQLCINYTNEKLQQLFNNTMFILEQEEYQREGIDWKFIDFGLDLQPTIDLIEKPMGILALLDEQCLFPKATDKSLVEKLFVNHSKHPKFVIPEMRAKSDFAVIHYAGRVDYLADQWLMKNMDPLNENVVALFQNSSDSFVVNIWKD
;
A
#
# COMPACT_ATOMS: atom_id res chain seq x y z
N MET A 1 -5.93 -30.87 -21.76
CA MET A 1 -5.87 -29.49 -22.29
C MET A 1 -6.21 -28.58 -21.14
N GLN A 2 -5.26 -27.75 -20.69
CA GLN A 2 -5.51 -26.77 -19.63
C GLN A 2 -6.41 -25.68 -20.22
N GLY A 3 -7.52 -25.35 -19.57
CA GLY A 3 -8.43 -24.31 -20.07
C GLY A 3 -7.77 -22.93 -20.03
N GLU A 4 -8.23 -22.04 -20.91
CA GLU A 4 -7.67 -20.70 -21.09
C GLU A 4 -7.79 -19.86 -19.81
N LEU A 5 -8.86 -20.05 -19.04
CA LEU A 5 -9.13 -19.33 -17.79
C LEU A 5 -8.19 -19.79 -16.66
N GLU A 6 -7.95 -21.09 -16.56
CA GLU A 6 -7.04 -21.68 -15.57
C GLU A 6 -5.60 -21.23 -15.83
N HIS A 7 -5.20 -21.16 -17.10
CA HIS A 7 -3.90 -20.61 -17.47
C HIS A 7 -3.81 -19.12 -17.11
N GLN A 8 -4.84 -18.33 -17.40
CA GLN A 8 -4.89 -16.91 -17.03
C GLN A 8 -4.82 -16.70 -15.51
N LEU A 9 -5.53 -17.51 -14.72
CA LEU A 9 -5.49 -17.43 -13.26
C LEU A 9 -4.07 -17.62 -12.72
N LEU A 10 -3.30 -18.55 -13.30
CA LEU A 10 -1.89 -18.76 -12.93
C LEU A 10 -1.00 -17.58 -13.34
N GLN A 11 -1.30 -16.90 -14.45
CA GLN A 11 -0.54 -15.74 -14.92
C GLN A 11 -0.85 -14.44 -14.15
N ALA A 12 -1.92 -14.38 -13.36
CA ALA A 12 -2.21 -13.22 -12.52
C ALA A 12 -1.19 -13.05 -11.38
N ASN A 13 -0.70 -14.16 -10.81
CA ASN A 13 0.22 -14.12 -9.67
C ASN A 13 1.56 -13.44 -9.99
N PRO A 14 2.31 -13.79 -11.06
CA PRO A 14 3.56 -13.09 -11.39
C PRO A 14 3.40 -11.58 -11.50
N ILE A 15 2.27 -11.12 -12.05
CA ILE A 15 1.99 -9.68 -12.18
C ILE A 15 1.75 -9.07 -10.79
N LEU A 16 0.94 -9.69 -9.95
CA LEU A 16 0.69 -9.19 -8.59
C LEU A 16 1.96 -9.22 -7.73
N GLU A 17 2.80 -10.25 -7.87
CA GLU A 17 4.07 -10.37 -7.15
C GLU A 17 5.06 -9.29 -7.59
N ALA A 18 5.19 -9.04 -8.90
CA ALA A 18 6.08 -7.98 -9.40
C ALA A 18 5.74 -6.61 -8.78
N PHE A 19 4.45 -6.26 -8.71
CA PHE A 19 4.02 -4.93 -8.26
C PHE A 19 3.68 -4.85 -6.75
N GLY A 20 3.52 -5.98 -6.08
CA GLY A 20 3.04 -6.03 -4.69
C GLY A 20 3.95 -6.78 -3.72
N ASN A 21 4.98 -7.49 -4.20
CA ASN A 21 5.95 -8.16 -3.35
C ASN A 21 7.28 -7.40 -3.28
N SER A 22 8.02 -7.65 -2.20
CA SER A 22 9.34 -7.08 -1.96
C SER A 22 10.22 -8.01 -1.14
N LYS A 23 11.54 -7.77 -1.19
CA LYS A 23 12.50 -8.39 -0.27
C LYS A 23 12.41 -7.73 1.11
N THR A 24 12.22 -8.53 2.16
CA THR A 24 12.41 -8.13 3.57
C THR A 24 13.64 -8.80 4.18
N VAL A 25 13.89 -8.57 5.46
CA VAL A 25 14.96 -9.28 6.21
C VAL A 25 14.67 -10.78 6.32
N LYS A 26 13.38 -11.18 6.40
CA LYS A 26 12.97 -12.57 6.67
C LYS A 26 12.52 -13.35 5.44
N ASN A 27 12.08 -12.66 4.39
CA ASN A 27 11.52 -13.28 3.18
C ASN A 27 11.91 -12.46 1.95
N ASP A 28 12.53 -13.13 0.97
CA ASP A 28 13.03 -12.51 -0.25
C ASP A 28 11.91 -12.14 -1.26
N ASN A 29 10.73 -12.76 -1.15
CA ASN A 29 9.55 -12.49 -1.99
C ASN A 29 8.29 -12.34 -1.11
N SER A 30 8.31 -11.35 -0.22
CA SER A 30 7.23 -11.10 0.75
C SER A 30 6.11 -10.27 0.14
N SER A 31 4.87 -10.76 0.19
CA SER A 31 3.70 -9.97 -0.20
C SER A 31 3.47 -8.82 0.78
N ARG A 32 3.43 -7.60 0.24
CA ARG A 32 3.22 -6.35 0.99
C ARG A 32 1.84 -5.75 0.77
N PHE A 33 0.88 -6.63 0.53
CA PHE A 33 -0.55 -6.36 0.44
C PHE A 33 -1.30 -7.65 0.81
N GLY A 34 -2.51 -7.51 1.33
CA GLY A 34 -3.45 -8.63 1.46
C GLY A 34 -4.17 -8.87 0.15
N LYS A 35 -4.44 -10.13 -0.18
CA LYS A 35 -5.08 -10.58 -1.41
C LYS A 35 -6.17 -11.58 -1.06
N PHE A 36 -7.39 -11.33 -1.52
CA PHE A 36 -8.48 -12.29 -1.47
C PHE A 36 -8.88 -12.70 -2.89
N ILE A 37 -8.65 -13.96 -3.24
CA ILE A 37 -9.01 -14.53 -4.54
C ILE A 37 -10.29 -15.33 -4.38
N ARG A 38 -11.34 -14.89 -5.06
CA ARG A 38 -12.61 -15.61 -5.18
C ARG A 38 -12.63 -16.38 -6.50
N ILE A 39 -12.66 -17.70 -6.44
CA ILE A 39 -12.82 -18.59 -7.61
C ILE A 39 -14.26 -19.06 -7.66
N ASN A 40 -14.99 -18.73 -8.72
CA ASN A 40 -16.40 -19.09 -8.89
C ASN A 40 -16.54 -20.40 -9.68
N PHE A 41 -17.51 -21.22 -9.29
CA PHE A 41 -17.83 -22.48 -9.94
C PHE A 41 -19.27 -22.49 -10.46
N ASP A 42 -19.47 -23.10 -11.63
CA ASP A 42 -20.80 -23.35 -12.16
C ASP A 42 -21.50 -24.54 -11.47
N MET A 43 -22.75 -24.83 -11.85
CA MET A 43 -23.52 -25.95 -11.28
C MET A 43 -22.91 -27.33 -11.57
N SER A 44 -21.99 -27.43 -12.53
CA SER A 44 -21.29 -28.66 -12.88
C SER A 44 -19.93 -28.79 -12.17
N GLY A 45 -19.54 -27.79 -11.37
CA GLY A 45 -18.28 -27.78 -10.64
C GLY A 45 -17.07 -27.31 -11.45
N TYR A 46 -17.26 -26.72 -12.63
CA TYR A 46 -16.17 -26.13 -13.42
C TYR A 46 -15.93 -24.67 -13.04
N ILE A 47 -14.66 -24.22 -13.13
CA ILE A 47 -14.29 -22.82 -12.88
C ILE A 47 -14.97 -21.94 -13.93
N SER A 48 -15.81 -21.02 -13.48
CA SER A 48 -16.57 -20.11 -14.34
C SER A 48 -15.98 -18.70 -14.40
N GLY A 49 -15.19 -18.31 -13.38
CA GLY A 49 -14.54 -17.01 -13.30
C GLY A 49 -13.76 -16.84 -12.00
N ALA A 50 -12.99 -15.76 -11.91
CA ALA A 50 -12.32 -15.38 -10.69
C ALA A 50 -12.34 -13.86 -10.46
N ASN A 51 -12.24 -13.46 -9.20
CA ASN A 51 -12.12 -12.07 -8.78
C ASN A 51 -11.05 -11.95 -7.70
N ILE A 52 -10.26 -10.87 -7.77
CA ILE A 52 -9.17 -10.58 -6.86
C ILE A 52 -9.47 -9.24 -6.19
N GLU A 53 -9.57 -9.27 -4.87
CA GLU A 53 -9.58 -8.06 -4.04
C GLU A 53 -8.21 -7.92 -3.35
N PHE A 54 -7.77 -6.68 -3.16
CA PHE A 54 -6.53 -6.39 -2.47
C PHE A 54 -6.77 -5.40 -1.32
N TYR A 55 -5.94 -5.49 -0.29
CA TYR A 55 -6.03 -4.68 0.91
C TYR A 55 -4.63 -4.23 1.35
N LEU A 56 -4.53 -3.06 1.97
CA LEU A 56 -3.34 -2.58 2.67
C LEU A 56 -2.02 -2.74 1.88
N LEU A 57 -2.00 -2.28 0.62
CA LEU A 57 -0.74 -2.15 -0.11
C LEU A 57 0.18 -1.21 0.67
N GLU A 58 1.36 -1.68 1.07
CA GLU A 58 2.36 -0.92 1.82
C GLU A 58 3.05 0.13 0.92
N LYS A 59 2.29 1.13 0.48
CA LYS A 59 2.75 2.17 -0.44
C LYS A 59 3.93 2.98 0.08
N SER A 60 4.15 3.06 1.40
CA SER A 60 5.33 3.70 2.00
C SER A 60 6.65 3.07 1.54
N ARG A 61 6.65 1.78 1.19
CA ARG A 61 7.80 1.06 0.64
C ARG A 61 8.25 1.57 -0.72
N THR A 62 7.40 2.28 -1.46
CA THR A 62 7.82 2.97 -2.70
C THR A 62 8.82 4.08 -2.44
N LEU A 63 8.85 4.65 -1.23
CA LEU A 63 9.65 5.82 -0.90
C LEU A 63 10.91 5.47 -0.11
N ARG A 64 10.77 4.58 0.88
CA ARG A 64 11.82 4.27 1.85
C ARG A 64 11.75 2.80 2.23
N GLN A 65 12.91 2.18 2.40
CA GLN A 65 13.03 0.79 2.82
C GLN A 65 13.89 0.70 4.10
N ALA A 66 13.61 -0.27 4.96
CA ALA A 66 14.47 -0.57 6.10
C ALA A 66 15.81 -1.15 5.63
N GLY A 67 16.82 -1.19 6.50
CA GLY A 67 18.13 -1.76 6.17
C GLY A 67 18.00 -3.19 5.63
N ASP A 68 18.77 -3.50 4.59
CA ASP A 68 18.77 -4.80 3.89
C ASP A 68 17.44 -5.21 3.22
N GLU A 69 16.48 -4.29 3.07
CA GLU A 69 15.22 -4.53 2.35
C GLU A 69 15.22 -3.89 0.95
N ARG A 70 14.43 -4.45 0.03
CA ARG A 70 14.18 -3.85 -1.29
C ARG A 70 12.81 -3.15 -1.30
N SER A 71 12.63 -2.26 -2.28
CA SER A 71 11.30 -1.79 -2.68
C SER A 71 10.56 -2.90 -3.46
N PHE A 72 9.41 -2.59 -4.08
CA PHE A 72 8.69 -3.55 -4.91
C PHE A 72 9.55 -4.10 -6.06
N HIS A 73 9.39 -5.38 -6.37
CA HIS A 73 10.25 -6.07 -7.34
C HIS A 73 10.24 -5.42 -8.72
N ILE A 74 9.09 -4.88 -9.15
CA ILE A 74 8.91 -4.25 -10.46
C ILE A 74 9.94 -3.14 -10.72
N PHE A 75 10.36 -2.37 -9.71
CA PHE A 75 11.37 -1.33 -9.91
C PHE A 75 12.72 -1.93 -10.36
N TYR A 76 13.17 -2.99 -9.70
CA TYR A 76 14.44 -3.66 -10.01
C TYR A 76 14.36 -4.45 -11.31
N GLN A 77 13.25 -5.18 -11.49
CA GLN A 77 12.94 -5.90 -12.71
C GLN A 77 12.94 -4.95 -13.92
N PHE A 78 12.24 -3.82 -13.82
CA PHE A 78 12.17 -2.84 -14.89
C PHE A 78 13.54 -2.23 -15.20
N LEU A 79 14.31 -1.80 -14.20
CA LEU A 79 15.63 -1.19 -14.43
C LEU A 79 16.66 -2.15 -15.03
N ARG A 80 16.54 -3.46 -14.74
CA ARG A 80 17.47 -4.51 -15.20
C ARG A 80 17.03 -5.20 -16.49
N GLY A 81 15.73 -5.38 -16.69
CA GLY A 81 15.16 -6.08 -17.85
C GLY A 81 14.98 -5.21 -19.07
N THR A 82 14.98 -3.88 -18.91
CA THR A 82 14.79 -2.94 -20.02
C THR A 82 16.06 -2.77 -20.86
N SER A 83 15.93 -2.85 -22.19
CA SER A 83 17.04 -2.64 -23.13
C SER A 83 17.52 -1.18 -23.13
N ALA A 84 18.73 -0.92 -23.65
CA ALA A 84 19.28 0.44 -23.70
C ALA A 84 18.39 1.43 -24.49
N ALA A 85 17.72 0.96 -25.55
CA ALA A 85 16.80 1.78 -26.33
C ALA A 85 15.53 2.12 -25.53
N GLU A 86 14.94 1.13 -24.85
CA GLU A 86 13.74 1.34 -24.03
C GLU A 86 14.05 2.20 -22.79
N LYS A 87 15.25 2.11 -22.20
CA LYS A 87 15.68 3.02 -21.13
C LYS A 87 15.58 4.49 -21.55
N GLY A 88 15.93 4.80 -22.80
CA GLY A 88 15.76 6.14 -23.37
C GLY A 88 14.30 6.58 -23.42
N ASN A 89 13.39 5.68 -23.84
CA ASN A 89 11.96 5.99 -23.95
C ASN A 89 11.29 6.24 -22.59
N PHE A 90 11.72 5.52 -21.56
CA PHE A 90 11.20 5.65 -20.20
C PHE A 90 12.01 6.61 -19.33
N LEU A 91 13.05 7.24 -19.87
CA LEU A 91 13.96 8.15 -19.14
C LEU A 91 14.59 7.51 -17.90
N LEU A 92 14.93 6.21 -18.02
CA LEU A 92 15.49 5.42 -16.93
C LEU A 92 16.98 5.72 -16.72
N GLU A 93 17.38 5.69 -15.45
CA GLU A 93 18.76 5.81 -14.99
C GLU A 93 19.17 4.51 -14.26
N ASP A 94 20.41 4.44 -13.77
CA ASP A 94 20.84 3.31 -12.96
C ASP A 94 20.20 3.33 -11.57
N VAL A 95 20.08 2.16 -10.93
CA VAL A 95 19.40 1.98 -9.63
C VAL A 95 19.88 3.00 -8.58
N ASP A 96 21.18 3.24 -8.50
CA ASP A 96 21.80 4.11 -7.50
C ASP A 96 21.52 5.62 -7.73
N LYS A 97 20.87 5.97 -8.85
CA LYS A 97 20.44 7.34 -9.14
C LYS A 97 19.07 7.68 -8.56
N TYR A 98 18.34 6.71 -8.02
CA TYR A 98 16.99 6.91 -7.50
C TYR A 98 16.97 6.99 -5.97
N ARG A 99 16.64 8.16 -5.43
CA ARG A 99 16.61 8.39 -3.96
C ARG A 99 15.60 7.49 -3.24
N PHE A 100 14.50 7.12 -3.91
CA PHE A 100 13.49 6.22 -3.38
C PHE A 100 13.93 4.74 -3.31
N LEU A 101 15.04 4.38 -3.94
CA LEU A 101 15.70 3.08 -3.79
C LEU A 101 16.88 3.24 -2.84
N ASN A 102 16.58 3.49 -1.55
CA ASN A 102 17.56 4.01 -0.59
C ASN A 102 18.70 3.03 -0.24
N ASN A 103 18.49 1.73 -0.45
CA ASN A 103 19.51 0.69 -0.26
C ASN A 103 20.22 0.30 -1.56
N GLY A 104 19.95 0.99 -2.67
CA GLY A 104 20.51 0.67 -3.98
C GLY A 104 20.10 -0.73 -4.47
N TYR A 105 20.97 -1.36 -5.27
CA TYR A 105 20.73 -2.72 -5.78
C TYR A 105 21.23 -3.79 -4.79
N ILE A 106 20.32 -4.42 -4.06
CA ILE A 106 20.58 -5.64 -3.29
C ILE A 106 20.38 -6.83 -4.23
N ASN A 107 21.22 -7.86 -4.28
CA ASN A 107 20.96 -9.05 -5.12
C ASN A 107 20.05 -10.07 -4.40
N LEU A 108 19.13 -10.72 -5.12
CA LEU A 108 18.31 -11.80 -4.58
C LEU A 108 18.91 -13.17 -4.95
N PRO A 109 19.03 -14.12 -4.00
CA PRO A 109 19.49 -15.47 -4.32
C PRO A 109 18.58 -16.15 -5.35
N ASN A 110 19.16 -16.67 -6.43
CA ASN A 110 18.47 -17.43 -7.49
C ASN A 110 17.38 -16.67 -8.26
N VAL A 111 17.35 -15.33 -8.19
CA VAL A 111 16.41 -14.50 -8.95
C VAL A 111 17.18 -13.63 -9.93
N ASP A 112 16.82 -13.69 -11.21
CA ASP A 112 17.32 -12.75 -12.23
C ASP A 112 16.23 -11.73 -12.53
N ASP A 113 16.40 -10.51 -11.99
CA ASP A 113 15.45 -9.41 -12.17
C ASP A 113 15.16 -9.12 -13.66
N ALA A 114 16.11 -9.32 -14.57
CA ALA A 114 15.89 -9.12 -15.99
C ALA A 114 14.97 -10.20 -16.57
N ASN A 115 15.18 -11.47 -16.24
CA ASN A 115 14.29 -12.55 -16.69
C ASN A 115 12.88 -12.40 -16.09
N GLU A 116 12.80 -12.03 -14.81
CA GLU A 116 11.52 -11.79 -14.14
C GLU A 116 10.73 -10.62 -14.74
N PHE A 117 11.41 -9.58 -15.24
CA PHE A 117 10.75 -8.53 -16.02
C PHE A 117 10.09 -9.07 -17.29
N HIS A 118 10.81 -9.87 -18.07
CA HIS A 118 10.27 -10.46 -19.29
C HIS A 118 9.13 -11.43 -18.99
N ASN A 119 9.22 -12.19 -17.89
CA ASN A 119 8.14 -13.05 -17.41
C ASN A 119 6.90 -12.23 -17.06
N THR A 120 7.05 -11.16 -16.27
CA THR A 120 5.95 -10.24 -15.91
C THR A 120 5.28 -9.67 -17.14
N VAL A 121 6.04 -9.10 -18.09
CA VAL A 121 5.51 -8.54 -19.33
C VAL A 121 4.79 -9.61 -20.17
N ARG A 122 5.35 -10.83 -20.25
CA ARG A 122 4.70 -11.96 -20.93
C ARG A 122 3.39 -12.35 -20.25
N SER A 123 3.34 -12.43 -18.92
CA SER A 123 2.13 -12.70 -18.16
C SER A 123 1.07 -11.63 -18.41
N MET A 124 1.45 -10.33 -18.45
CA MET A 124 0.52 -9.25 -18.82
C MET A 124 -0.09 -9.46 -20.21
N LYS A 125 0.71 -9.85 -21.21
CA LYS A 125 0.21 -10.14 -22.56
C LYS A 125 -0.74 -11.34 -22.59
N ILE A 126 -0.45 -12.41 -21.83
CA ILE A 126 -1.35 -13.58 -21.71
C ILE A 126 -2.67 -13.21 -21.02
N MET A 127 -2.61 -12.29 -20.05
CA MET A 127 -3.77 -11.68 -19.41
C MET A 127 -4.50 -10.67 -20.31
N GLY A 128 -4.07 -10.52 -21.56
CA GLY A 128 -4.74 -9.71 -22.58
C GLY A 128 -4.49 -8.22 -22.46
N PHE A 129 -3.47 -7.77 -21.71
CA PHE A 129 -3.07 -6.37 -21.68
C PHE A 129 -2.55 -5.94 -23.05
N GLN A 130 -2.98 -4.77 -23.51
CA GLN A 130 -2.48 -4.17 -24.75
C GLN A 130 -1.07 -3.59 -24.52
N GLU A 131 -0.26 -3.53 -25.58
CA GLU A 131 1.10 -2.97 -25.49
C GLU A 131 1.10 -1.52 -24.96
N GLU A 132 0.09 -0.73 -25.33
CA GLU A 132 -0.08 0.64 -24.83
C GLU A 132 -0.42 0.69 -23.33
N GLU A 133 -1.23 -0.26 -22.85
CA GLU A 133 -1.55 -0.41 -21.42
C GLU A 133 -0.29 -0.76 -20.62
N ILE A 134 0.50 -1.73 -21.09
CA ILE A 134 1.77 -2.13 -20.47
C ILE A 134 2.74 -0.94 -20.45
N THR A 135 2.90 -0.27 -21.58
CA THR A 135 3.77 0.91 -21.70
C THR A 135 3.36 2.01 -20.73
N SER A 136 2.05 2.28 -20.57
CA SER A 136 1.56 3.33 -19.67
C SER A 136 1.78 2.98 -18.20
N VAL A 137 1.62 1.71 -17.81
CA VAL A 137 1.98 1.22 -16.47
C VAL A 137 3.47 1.42 -16.20
N LEU A 138 4.34 0.99 -17.11
CA LEU A 138 5.79 1.13 -16.97
C LEU A 138 6.25 2.61 -16.96
N ARG A 139 5.58 3.46 -17.73
CA ARG A 139 5.78 4.92 -17.71
C ARG A 139 5.52 5.51 -16.32
N LEU A 140 4.45 5.05 -15.66
CA LEU A 140 4.14 5.47 -14.30
C LEU A 140 5.13 4.93 -13.27
N VAL A 141 5.60 3.68 -13.42
CA VAL A 141 6.68 3.12 -12.59
C VAL A 141 7.95 3.98 -12.68
N SER A 142 8.33 4.41 -13.90
CA SER A 142 9.45 5.36 -14.10
C SER A 142 9.19 6.70 -13.41
N ALA A 143 7.98 7.25 -13.56
CA ALA A 143 7.62 8.52 -12.92
C ALA A 143 7.70 8.44 -11.38
N VAL A 144 7.22 7.34 -10.78
CA VAL A 144 7.33 7.10 -9.32
C VAL A 144 8.78 7.14 -8.85
N LEU A 145 9.71 6.54 -9.60
CA LEU A 145 11.14 6.61 -9.28
C LEU A 145 11.68 8.05 -9.38
N LEU A 146 11.30 8.78 -10.44
CA LEU A 146 11.76 10.16 -10.69
C LEU A 146 11.22 11.17 -9.68
N PHE A 147 10.03 10.96 -9.10
CA PHE A 147 9.52 11.82 -8.02
C PHE A 147 10.51 11.92 -6.86
N GLY A 148 11.21 10.83 -6.53
CA GLY A 148 12.21 10.81 -5.47
C GLY A 148 13.44 11.69 -5.73
N ASN A 149 13.68 12.02 -7.00
CA ASN A 149 14.83 12.82 -7.41
C ASN A 149 14.53 14.32 -7.48
N MET A 150 13.31 14.76 -7.14
CA MET A 150 13.00 16.19 -7.02
C MET A 150 13.70 16.77 -5.80
N GLU A 151 14.53 17.81 -6.01
CA GLU A 151 15.31 18.45 -4.94
C GLU A 151 14.84 19.88 -4.67
N PHE A 152 14.21 20.07 -3.51
CA PHE A 152 13.78 21.38 -3.05
C PHE A 152 14.82 22.01 -2.12
N PHE A 153 15.01 23.31 -2.27
CA PHE A 153 15.88 24.11 -1.42
C PHE A 153 15.08 25.17 -0.68
N GLN A 154 15.54 25.51 0.52
CA GLN A 154 14.92 26.52 1.35
C GLN A 154 15.53 27.89 1.04
N GLU A 155 14.72 28.86 0.63
CA GLU A 155 15.16 30.22 0.38
C GLU A 155 15.46 30.95 1.70
N LYS A 156 16.72 31.37 1.89
CA LYS A 156 17.22 31.99 3.13
C LYS A 156 16.45 33.23 3.60
N LYS A 157 15.76 33.94 2.69
CA LYS A 157 15.09 35.22 2.98
C LYS A 157 13.59 35.09 3.28
N SER A 158 12.92 34.09 2.71
CA SER A 158 11.46 34.00 2.71
C SER A 158 10.92 32.71 3.33
N ASP A 159 11.81 31.78 3.68
CA ASP A 159 11.46 30.45 4.18
C ASP A 159 10.56 29.66 3.20
N GLN A 160 10.68 29.95 1.89
CA GLN A 160 9.94 29.28 0.83
C GLN A 160 10.80 28.21 0.15
N ALA A 161 10.15 27.15 -0.29
CA ALA A 161 10.74 26.17 -1.19
C ALA A 161 11.03 26.81 -2.55
N ILE A 162 12.19 26.49 -3.10
CA ILE A 162 12.56 26.74 -4.49
C ILE A 162 13.02 25.43 -5.13
N LEU A 163 12.76 25.29 -6.43
CA LEU A 163 13.23 24.18 -7.26
C LEU A 163 14.22 24.75 -8.28
N PRO A 164 15.54 24.77 -7.98
CA PRO A 164 16.53 25.42 -8.83
C PRO A 164 16.85 24.62 -10.10
N ASP A 165 16.74 23.29 -10.05
CA ASP A 165 16.89 22.41 -11.20
C ASP A 165 15.54 21.77 -11.52
N ASP A 166 14.98 22.14 -12.68
CA ASP A 166 13.69 21.64 -13.14
C ASP A 166 13.81 20.44 -14.09
N ARG A 167 15.02 19.90 -14.33
CA ARG A 167 15.22 18.77 -15.26
C ARG A 167 14.39 17.55 -14.87
N VAL A 168 14.33 17.22 -13.58
CA VAL A 168 13.50 16.10 -13.09
C VAL A 168 12.01 16.39 -13.31
N SER A 169 11.56 17.62 -13.02
CA SER A 169 10.18 18.05 -13.29
C SER A 169 9.83 17.98 -14.77
N GLN A 170 10.75 18.34 -15.67
CA GLN A 170 10.58 18.23 -17.12
C GLN A 170 10.39 16.77 -17.54
N LYS A 171 11.23 15.85 -17.03
CA LYS A 171 11.09 14.41 -17.28
C LYS A 171 9.73 13.89 -16.78
N LEU A 172 9.34 14.24 -15.55
CA LEU A 172 8.05 13.87 -14.96
C LEU A 172 6.87 14.39 -15.79
N CYS A 173 6.90 15.67 -16.16
CA CYS A 173 5.85 16.29 -16.97
C CYS A 173 5.73 15.66 -18.36
N HIS A 174 6.86 15.29 -18.97
CA HIS A 174 6.88 14.56 -20.23
C HIS A 174 6.24 13.18 -20.11
N LEU A 175 6.63 12.39 -19.08
CA LEU A 175 6.10 11.05 -18.85
C LEU A 175 4.61 11.08 -18.46
N LEU A 176 4.17 12.08 -17.72
CA LEU A 176 2.81 12.13 -17.17
C LEU A 176 1.86 13.00 -18.00
N GLY A 177 2.33 13.61 -19.09
CA GLY A 177 1.53 14.48 -19.96
C GLY A 177 1.04 15.75 -19.27
N LEU A 178 1.86 16.34 -18.38
CA LEU A 178 1.51 17.49 -17.53
C LEU A 178 2.18 18.80 -17.99
N PRO A 179 1.54 19.97 -17.78
CA PRO A 179 2.18 21.26 -18.02
C PRO A 179 3.20 21.61 -16.92
N LEU A 180 4.48 21.81 -17.30
CA LEU A 180 5.61 22.04 -16.39
C LEU A 180 5.42 23.24 -15.45
N VAL A 181 4.94 24.36 -15.98
CA VAL A 181 4.77 25.60 -15.20
C VAL A 181 3.74 25.41 -14.10
N ASP A 182 2.60 24.81 -14.43
CA ASP A 182 1.52 24.58 -13.46
C ASP A 182 1.90 23.48 -12.47
N PHE A 183 2.59 22.42 -12.92
CA PHE A 183 3.11 21.36 -12.05
C PHE A 183 4.04 21.92 -10.98
N THR A 184 5.03 22.73 -11.38
CA THR A 184 5.98 23.34 -10.45
C THR A 184 5.28 24.32 -9.50
N LYS A 185 4.35 25.13 -10.03
CA LYS A 185 3.54 26.05 -9.23
C LYS A 185 2.64 25.31 -8.23
N ALA A 186 2.09 24.15 -8.58
CA ALA A 186 1.23 23.38 -7.71
C ALA A 186 1.97 22.87 -6.47
N PHE A 187 3.23 22.45 -6.59
CA PHE A 187 4.06 22.04 -5.45
C PHE A 187 4.59 23.22 -4.62
N LEU A 188 5.04 24.30 -5.27
CA LEU A 188 5.67 25.42 -4.56
C LEU A 188 4.66 26.43 -3.99
N ARG A 189 3.57 26.70 -4.72
CA ARG A 189 2.57 27.73 -4.42
C ARG A 189 1.14 27.26 -4.73
N PRO A 190 0.66 26.16 -4.11
CA PRO A 190 -0.68 25.65 -4.31
C PRO A 190 -1.74 26.72 -4.03
N ARG A 191 -2.82 26.67 -4.80
CA ARG A 191 -4.01 27.49 -4.58
C ARG A 191 -4.87 26.77 -3.54
N ILE A 192 -5.02 27.37 -2.36
CA ILE A 192 -5.80 26.81 -1.26
C ILE A 192 -7.03 27.67 -0.99
N LYS A 193 -8.12 27.03 -0.58
CA LYS A 193 -9.35 27.73 -0.17
C LYS A 193 -9.25 28.09 1.30
N VAL A 194 -9.32 29.38 1.62
CA VAL A 194 -9.33 29.90 3.00
C VAL A 194 -10.65 30.64 3.20
N GLY A 195 -11.57 30.00 3.92
CA GLY A 195 -12.95 30.50 4.04
C GLY A 195 -13.67 30.51 2.69
N ARG A 196 -13.97 31.70 2.17
CA ARG A 196 -14.64 31.90 0.87
C ARG A 196 -13.70 32.25 -0.28
N GLU A 197 -12.45 32.59 0.01
CA GLU A 197 -11.48 33.06 -0.99
C GLU A 197 -10.43 31.98 -1.30
N PHE A 198 -9.82 32.09 -2.48
CA PHE A 198 -8.68 31.25 -2.86
C PHE A 198 -7.40 32.07 -2.83
N VAL A 199 -6.42 31.57 -2.09
CA VAL A 199 -5.12 32.23 -1.91
C VAL A 199 -4.01 31.29 -2.35
N HIS A 200 -2.98 31.83 -3.00
CA HIS A 200 -1.75 31.10 -3.26
C HIS A 200 -0.88 31.11 -2.00
N LYS A 201 -0.60 29.94 -1.44
CA LYS A 201 0.24 29.80 -0.25
C LYS A 201 1.59 29.21 -0.64
N ALA A 202 2.66 29.95 -0.42
CA ALA A 202 4.01 29.40 -0.59
C ALA A 202 4.26 28.28 0.43
N GLN A 203 4.82 27.17 -0.05
CA GLN A 203 5.25 26.05 0.79
C GLN A 203 6.70 26.25 1.21
N ASN A 204 7.08 25.71 2.36
CA ASN A 204 8.48 25.49 2.71
C ASN A 204 8.99 24.19 2.09
N LYS A 205 10.30 23.93 2.22
CA LYS A 205 10.96 22.75 1.68
C LYS A 205 10.27 21.46 2.14
N GLU A 206 10.03 21.31 3.45
CA GLU A 206 9.48 20.08 4.02
C GLU A 206 8.07 19.80 3.49
N GLN A 207 7.23 20.83 3.34
CA GLN A 207 5.88 20.72 2.78
C GLN A 207 5.90 20.32 1.31
N ALA A 208 6.84 20.86 0.52
CA ALA A 208 6.97 20.52 -0.89
C ALA A 208 7.46 19.07 -1.08
N GLU A 209 8.49 18.66 -0.32
CA GLU A 209 8.99 17.28 -0.31
C GLU A 209 7.89 16.30 0.11
N PHE A 210 7.14 16.62 1.17
CA PHE A 210 6.02 15.82 1.63
C PHE A 210 4.93 15.68 0.55
N ALA A 211 4.55 16.77 -0.11
CA ALA A 211 3.55 16.72 -1.17
C ALA A 211 3.99 15.84 -2.33
N VAL A 212 5.28 15.84 -2.69
CA VAL A 212 5.85 14.95 -3.71
C VAL A 212 5.78 13.49 -3.28
N GLU A 213 6.19 13.18 -2.05
CA GLU A 213 6.10 11.84 -1.48
C GLU A 213 4.65 11.32 -1.45
N ALA A 214 3.70 12.16 -1.06
CA ALA A 214 2.27 11.83 -1.03
C ALA A 214 1.71 11.53 -2.43
N ILE A 215 2.00 12.40 -3.42
CA ILE A 215 1.57 12.19 -4.80
C ILE A 215 2.22 10.94 -5.41
N SER A 216 3.50 10.67 -5.12
CA SER A 216 4.19 9.47 -5.59
C SER A 216 3.54 8.18 -5.07
N LYS A 217 3.25 8.11 -3.75
CA LYS A 217 2.52 6.99 -3.14
C LYS A 217 1.15 6.78 -3.79
N ALA A 218 0.40 7.87 -3.97
CA ALA A 218 -0.93 7.83 -4.56
C ALA A 218 -0.91 7.38 -6.04
N CYS A 219 0.08 7.83 -6.83
CA CYS A 219 0.31 7.35 -8.19
C CYS A 219 0.48 5.83 -8.23
N TYR A 220 1.36 5.29 -7.37
CA TYR A 220 1.62 3.85 -7.32
C TYR A 220 0.39 3.05 -6.88
N GLU A 221 -0.30 3.49 -5.82
CA GLU A 221 -1.52 2.84 -5.33
C GLU A 221 -2.65 2.83 -6.37
N LYS A 222 -2.91 3.98 -7.01
CA LYS A 222 -3.94 4.11 -8.05
C LYS A 222 -3.61 3.25 -9.28
N MET A 223 -2.34 3.18 -9.67
CA MET A 223 -1.88 2.27 -10.72
C MET A 223 -2.06 0.80 -10.32
N PHE A 224 -1.70 0.41 -9.10
CA PHE A 224 -1.90 -0.96 -8.62
C PHE A 224 -3.39 -1.34 -8.60
N ARG A 225 -4.25 -0.44 -8.14
CA ARG A 225 -5.71 -0.60 -8.18
C ARG A 225 -6.23 -0.78 -9.60
N TRP A 226 -5.75 0.03 -10.54
CA TRP A 226 -6.09 -0.11 -11.95
C TRP A 226 -5.63 -1.46 -12.52
N LEU A 227 -4.42 -1.90 -12.16
CA LEU A 227 -3.85 -3.18 -12.58
C LEU A 227 -4.71 -4.35 -12.10
N VAL A 228 -5.10 -4.37 -10.82
CA VAL A 228 -5.99 -5.40 -10.26
C VAL A 228 -7.36 -5.37 -10.94
N GLY A 229 -7.93 -4.17 -11.15
CA GLY A 229 -9.18 -4.01 -11.90
C GLY A 229 -9.07 -4.55 -13.33
N ARG A 230 -7.92 -4.37 -13.99
CA ARG A 230 -7.64 -4.88 -15.33
C ARG A 230 -7.48 -6.39 -15.37
N LEU A 231 -6.85 -6.99 -14.36
CA LEU A 231 -6.79 -8.45 -14.17
C LEU A 231 -8.18 -9.04 -13.98
N ASN A 232 -9.00 -8.43 -13.12
CA ASN A 232 -10.37 -8.88 -12.87
C ASN A 232 -11.23 -8.87 -14.14
N LYS A 233 -11.09 -7.86 -15.01
CA LYS A 233 -11.77 -7.85 -16.32
C LYS A 233 -11.40 -9.03 -17.22
N SER A 234 -10.17 -9.54 -17.11
CA SER A 234 -9.73 -10.71 -17.89
C SER A 234 -10.19 -12.04 -17.27
N LEU A 235 -10.34 -12.09 -15.95
CA LEU A 235 -10.75 -13.28 -15.20
C LEU A 235 -12.28 -13.46 -15.11
N ASP A 236 -13.05 -12.38 -15.22
CA ASP A 236 -14.51 -12.38 -15.16
C ASP A 236 -15.13 -12.65 -16.55
N ARG A 237 -15.07 -13.92 -16.99
CA ARG A 237 -15.55 -14.34 -18.32
C ARG A 237 -17.05 -14.69 -18.37
N THR A 238 -17.71 -14.93 -17.25
CA THR A 238 -19.13 -15.33 -17.24
C THR A 238 -20.00 -14.43 -16.36
N ARG A 239 -20.97 -13.74 -16.99
CA ARG A 239 -22.04 -12.98 -16.29
C ARG A 239 -23.01 -13.85 -15.48
N ARG A 240 -22.82 -15.17 -15.44
CA ARG A 240 -23.68 -16.08 -14.66
C ARG A 240 -23.14 -16.08 -13.24
N GLN A 241 -23.97 -15.71 -12.27
CA GLN A 241 -23.63 -15.93 -10.87
C GLN A 241 -23.33 -17.42 -10.69
N GLY A 242 -22.08 -17.74 -10.33
CA GLY A 242 -21.67 -19.09 -10.00
C GLY A 242 -22.57 -19.64 -8.88
N ALA A 243 -22.83 -20.94 -8.90
CA ALA A 243 -23.63 -21.59 -7.86
C ALA A 243 -22.88 -21.63 -6.52
N SER A 244 -21.55 -21.67 -6.57
CA SER A 244 -20.66 -21.68 -5.41
C SER A 244 -19.35 -20.96 -5.72
N PHE A 245 -18.57 -20.68 -4.68
CA PHE A 245 -17.22 -20.12 -4.83
C PHE A 245 -16.28 -20.67 -3.76
N ILE A 246 -14.98 -20.67 -4.05
CA ILE A 246 -13.90 -20.87 -3.08
C ILE A 246 -13.18 -19.54 -2.90
N GLY A 247 -13.09 -19.08 -1.66
CA GLY A 247 -12.31 -17.90 -1.28
C GLY A 247 -10.93 -18.32 -0.76
N ILE A 248 -9.88 -17.74 -1.33
CA ILE A 248 -8.50 -17.95 -0.90
C ILE A 248 -8.00 -16.61 -0.36
N LEU A 249 -7.77 -16.53 0.95
CA LEU A 249 -7.20 -15.36 1.59
C LEU A 249 -5.70 -15.56 1.79
N ASP A 250 -4.93 -14.62 1.27
CA ASP A 250 -3.47 -14.56 1.36
C ASP A 250 -3.10 -13.18 1.88
N ILE A 251 -2.71 -13.09 3.15
CA ILE A 251 -2.41 -11.82 3.83
C ILE A 251 -1.08 -11.92 4.55
N ALA A 252 -0.43 -10.77 4.72
CA ALA A 252 0.74 -10.66 5.58
C ALA A 252 0.46 -11.24 6.97
N GLY A 253 1.37 -12.11 7.43
CA GLY A 253 1.31 -12.67 8.78
C GLY A 253 1.59 -11.61 9.85
N PHE A 254 1.49 -12.01 11.11
CA PHE A 254 1.77 -11.14 12.24
C PHE A 254 3.22 -10.64 12.23
N GLU A 255 3.42 -9.31 12.33
CA GLU A 255 4.73 -8.66 12.25
C GLU A 255 5.15 -8.08 13.60
N ILE A 256 6.37 -8.40 14.02
CA ILE A 256 7.05 -7.76 15.15
C ILE A 256 8.43 -7.33 14.69
N PHE A 257 8.61 -6.03 14.53
CA PHE A 257 9.89 -5.39 14.23
C PHE A 257 10.42 -4.63 15.43
N GLU A 258 11.67 -4.16 15.34
CA GLU A 258 12.27 -3.29 16.38
C GLU A 258 11.46 -2.00 16.58
N LEU A 259 10.86 -1.47 15.50
CA LEU A 259 10.01 -0.29 15.50
C LEU A 259 8.79 -0.56 14.62
N ASN A 260 7.60 -0.59 15.22
CA ASN A 260 6.34 -0.83 14.51
C ASN A 260 5.57 0.49 14.35
N SER A 261 5.05 0.75 13.16
CA SER A 261 4.27 1.96 12.87
C SER A 261 2.80 1.64 12.64
N PHE A 262 2.04 2.61 12.11
CA PHE A 262 0.60 2.49 11.88
C PHE A 262 0.26 1.32 10.96
N GLU A 263 1.04 1.09 9.91
CA GLU A 263 0.83 0.00 8.96
C GLU A 263 0.93 -1.38 9.66
N GLN A 264 1.91 -1.55 10.55
CA GLN A 264 2.03 -2.77 11.35
C GLN A 264 0.85 -2.96 12.31
N LEU A 265 0.33 -1.87 12.91
CA LEU A 265 -0.89 -1.96 13.73
C LEU A 265 -2.05 -2.52 12.90
N CYS A 266 -2.27 -2.02 11.68
CA CYS A 266 -3.34 -2.50 10.79
C CYS A 266 -3.16 -3.97 10.40
N ILE A 267 -1.93 -4.40 10.09
CA ILE A 267 -1.60 -5.79 9.75
C ILE A 267 -1.86 -6.70 10.96
N ASN A 268 -1.33 -6.34 12.14
CA ASN A 268 -1.47 -7.13 13.36
C ASN A 268 -2.92 -7.18 13.86
N TYR A 269 -3.67 -6.08 13.72
CA TYR A 269 -5.10 -6.03 13.98
C TYR A 269 -5.89 -6.99 13.09
N THR A 270 -5.57 -7.04 11.79
CA THR A 270 -6.22 -7.99 10.88
C THR A 270 -5.90 -9.43 11.25
N ASN A 271 -4.65 -9.72 11.63
CA ASN A 271 -4.27 -11.04 12.14
C ASN A 271 -5.00 -11.41 13.44
N GLU A 272 -5.24 -10.45 14.33
CA GLU A 272 -6.05 -10.64 15.55
C GLU A 272 -7.49 -11.07 15.19
N LYS A 273 -8.11 -10.40 14.21
CA LYS A 273 -9.44 -10.73 13.70
C LYS A 273 -9.50 -12.11 13.05
N LEU A 274 -8.50 -12.46 12.24
CA LEU A 274 -8.42 -13.77 11.58
C LEU A 274 -8.22 -14.89 12.60
N GLN A 275 -7.40 -14.67 13.62
CA GLN A 275 -7.24 -15.63 14.71
C GLN A 275 -8.54 -15.77 15.53
N GLN A 276 -9.28 -14.69 15.77
CA GLN A 276 -10.59 -14.76 16.44
C GLN A 276 -11.61 -15.54 15.60
N LEU A 277 -11.62 -15.32 14.28
CA LEU A 277 -12.47 -16.08 13.36
C LEU A 277 -12.13 -17.57 13.39
N PHE A 278 -10.83 -17.91 13.38
CA PHE A 278 -10.36 -19.29 13.52
C PHE A 278 -10.83 -19.90 14.84
N ASN A 279 -10.64 -19.20 15.97
CA ASN A 279 -11.04 -19.68 17.28
C ASN A 279 -12.57 -19.90 17.36
N ASN A 280 -13.35 -18.95 16.86
CA ASN A 280 -14.82 -19.07 16.83
C ASN A 280 -15.27 -20.26 15.98
N THR A 281 -14.66 -20.44 14.81
CA THR A 281 -15.06 -21.51 13.87
C THR A 281 -14.66 -22.88 14.39
N MET A 282 -13.39 -23.07 14.78
CA MET A 282 -12.86 -24.37 15.19
C MET A 282 -13.36 -24.84 16.55
N PHE A 283 -13.71 -23.92 17.44
CA PHE A 283 -14.03 -24.28 18.83
C PHE A 283 -15.47 -23.98 19.23
N ILE A 284 -16.02 -22.82 18.86
CA ILE A 284 -17.37 -22.46 19.30
C ILE A 284 -18.41 -23.15 18.41
N LEU A 285 -18.33 -22.94 17.10
CA LEU A 285 -19.29 -23.51 16.15
C LEU A 285 -19.26 -25.04 16.11
N GLU A 286 -18.07 -25.64 16.22
CA GLU A 286 -17.93 -27.10 16.26
C GLU A 286 -18.62 -27.71 17.48
N GLN A 287 -18.46 -27.08 18.65
CA GLN A 287 -19.12 -27.54 19.89
C GLN A 287 -20.64 -27.34 19.85
N GLU A 288 -21.12 -26.26 19.23
CA GLU A 288 -22.54 -26.03 18.98
C GLU A 288 -23.13 -27.09 18.03
N GLU A 289 -22.38 -27.53 17.03
CA GLU A 289 -22.81 -28.60 16.12
C GLU A 289 -22.90 -29.95 16.84
N TYR A 290 -21.91 -30.30 17.67
CA TYR A 290 -21.98 -31.52 18.49
C TYR A 290 -23.21 -31.54 19.40
N GLN A 291 -23.55 -30.42 20.02
CA GLN A 291 -24.77 -30.29 20.82
C GLN A 291 -26.03 -30.45 19.95
N ARG A 292 -26.04 -29.87 18.74
CA ARG A 292 -27.17 -29.96 17.81
C ARG A 292 -27.40 -31.39 17.32
N GLU A 293 -26.32 -32.13 17.03
CA GLU A 293 -26.39 -33.53 16.61
C GLU A 293 -26.62 -34.51 17.79
N GLY A 294 -26.61 -34.02 19.03
CA GLY A 294 -26.80 -34.84 20.23
C GLY A 294 -25.61 -35.74 20.55
N ILE A 295 -24.42 -35.36 20.08
CA ILE A 295 -23.16 -36.05 20.38
C ILE A 295 -22.73 -35.67 21.80
N ASP A 296 -22.45 -36.68 22.65
CA ASP A 296 -21.98 -36.45 24.01
C ASP A 296 -20.58 -35.82 23.98
N TRP A 297 -20.54 -34.50 24.18
CA TRP A 297 -19.34 -33.69 24.17
C TRP A 297 -19.28 -32.82 25.43
N LYS A 298 -18.14 -32.86 26.12
CA LYS A 298 -17.90 -31.98 27.27
C LYS A 298 -17.43 -30.62 26.77
N PHE A 299 -18.16 -29.56 27.11
CA PHE A 299 -17.77 -28.20 26.76
C PHE A 299 -16.36 -27.90 27.29
N ILE A 300 -15.47 -27.49 26.40
CA ILE A 300 -14.12 -27.03 26.72
C ILE A 300 -14.09 -25.52 26.41
N ASP A 301 -13.86 -24.72 27.46
CA ASP A 301 -13.56 -23.31 27.31
C ASP A 301 -12.08 -23.16 26.97
N PHE A 302 -11.79 -22.70 25.75
CA PHE A 302 -10.43 -22.55 25.27
C PHE A 302 -9.76 -21.26 25.77
N GLY A 303 -10.46 -20.34 26.45
CA GLY A 303 -9.86 -19.15 27.08
C GLY A 303 -9.13 -18.20 26.13
N LEU A 304 -9.32 -18.35 24.81
CA LEU A 304 -8.65 -17.61 23.74
C LEU A 304 -9.50 -16.42 23.26
N ASP A 305 -10.05 -15.65 24.20
CA ASP A 305 -10.81 -14.46 23.84
C ASP A 305 -9.86 -13.33 23.44
N LEU A 306 -9.82 -13.05 22.13
CA LEU A 306 -9.07 -11.95 21.54
C LEU A 306 -9.92 -10.68 21.46
N GLN A 307 -11.21 -10.77 21.80
CA GLN A 307 -12.13 -9.65 21.76
C GLN A 307 -11.65 -8.43 22.56
N PRO A 308 -10.99 -8.55 23.74
CA PRO A 308 -10.46 -7.38 24.44
C PRO A 308 -9.40 -6.60 23.64
N THR A 309 -8.52 -7.30 22.89
CA THR A 309 -7.51 -6.64 22.06
C THR A 309 -8.15 -6.02 20.82
N ILE A 310 -9.10 -6.74 20.20
CA ILE A 310 -9.89 -6.24 19.07
C ILE A 310 -10.67 -4.97 19.44
N ASP A 311 -11.37 -5.01 20.58
CA ASP A 311 -12.18 -3.91 21.10
C ASP A 311 -11.33 -2.67 21.39
N LEU A 312 -10.14 -2.85 21.98
CA LEU A 312 -9.19 -1.77 22.21
C LEU A 312 -8.85 -1.01 20.92
N ILE A 313 -8.83 -1.69 19.78
CA ILE A 313 -8.44 -1.12 18.49
C ILE A 313 -9.64 -0.52 17.74
N GLU A 314 -10.74 -1.27 17.60
CA GLU A 314 -11.83 -0.94 16.66
C GLU A 314 -13.04 -0.23 17.28
N LYS A 315 -13.31 -0.43 18.59
CA LYS A 315 -14.56 0.08 19.18
C LYS A 315 -14.55 1.61 19.22
N PRO A 316 -15.72 2.25 19.40
CA PRO A 316 -15.77 3.66 19.76
C PRO A 316 -14.84 3.95 20.95
N MET A 317 -14.08 5.04 20.87
CA MET A 317 -13.01 5.37 21.82
C MET A 317 -11.81 4.41 21.84
N GLY A 318 -11.72 3.47 20.91
CA GLY A 318 -10.52 2.65 20.68
C GLY A 318 -9.44 3.41 19.91
N ILE A 319 -8.31 2.75 19.66
CA ILE A 319 -7.12 3.36 19.06
C ILE A 319 -7.43 4.02 17.71
N LEU A 320 -8.15 3.33 16.81
CA LEU A 320 -8.47 3.86 15.47
C LEU A 320 -9.44 5.06 15.55
N ALA A 321 -10.46 4.97 16.41
CA ALA A 321 -11.42 6.06 16.60
C ALA A 321 -10.76 7.32 17.19
N LEU A 322 -9.84 7.15 18.15
CA LEU A 322 -9.09 8.25 18.75
C LEU A 322 -8.10 8.88 17.77
N LEU A 323 -7.50 8.06 16.90
CA LEU A 323 -6.66 8.53 15.79
C LEU A 323 -7.47 9.39 14.81
N ASP A 324 -8.63 8.91 14.35
CA ASP A 324 -9.52 9.65 13.47
C ASP A 324 -9.95 10.97 14.09
N GLU A 325 -10.32 10.97 15.37
CA GLU A 325 -10.72 12.19 16.06
C GLU A 325 -9.57 13.21 16.14
N GLN A 326 -8.35 12.76 16.47
CA GLN A 326 -7.17 13.64 16.49
C GLN A 326 -6.85 14.21 15.11
N CYS A 327 -7.08 13.46 14.04
CA CYS A 327 -6.87 13.94 12.67
C CYS A 327 -7.78 15.13 12.30
N LEU A 328 -8.93 15.27 12.96
CA LEU A 328 -9.87 16.39 12.74
C LEU A 328 -9.46 17.67 13.48
N PHE A 329 -8.57 17.61 14.46
CA PHE A 329 -8.15 18.77 15.26
C PHE A 329 -6.96 19.51 14.63
N PRO A 330 -7.09 20.80 14.25
CA PRO A 330 -6.07 21.53 13.50
C PRO A 330 -4.70 21.71 14.19
N LYS A 331 -4.60 21.42 15.49
CA LYS A 331 -3.39 21.55 16.30
C LYS A 331 -2.99 20.25 17.00
N ALA A 332 -3.64 19.13 16.65
CA ALA A 332 -3.24 17.84 17.16
C ALA A 332 -1.85 17.46 16.65
N THR A 333 -1.13 16.67 17.44
CA THR A 333 0.19 16.13 17.14
C THR A 333 0.19 14.65 17.51
N ASP A 334 1.13 13.87 16.98
CA ASP A 334 1.24 12.46 17.36
C ASP A 334 1.43 12.28 18.87
N LYS A 335 2.08 13.24 19.54
CA LYS A 335 2.20 13.27 21.02
C LYS A 335 0.86 13.47 21.71
N SER A 336 0.01 14.38 21.23
CA SER A 336 -1.32 14.58 21.82
C SER A 336 -2.22 13.37 21.61
N LEU A 337 -2.05 12.63 20.51
CA LEU A 337 -2.68 11.33 20.32
C LEU A 337 -2.25 10.34 21.40
N VAL A 338 -0.94 10.15 21.62
CA VAL A 338 -0.41 9.23 22.64
C VAL A 338 -0.90 9.57 24.04
N GLU A 339 -0.88 10.85 24.41
CA GLU A 339 -1.42 11.33 25.69
C GLU A 339 -2.90 10.95 25.84
N LYS A 340 -3.69 11.10 24.76
CA LYS A 340 -5.10 10.75 24.75
C LYS A 340 -5.32 9.23 24.85
N LEU A 341 -4.48 8.42 24.21
CA LEU A 341 -4.51 6.96 24.36
C LEU A 341 -4.24 6.56 25.82
N PHE A 342 -3.28 7.19 26.50
CA PHE A 342 -2.97 6.92 27.90
C PHE A 342 -4.14 7.23 28.82
N VAL A 343 -4.79 8.39 28.62
CA VAL A 343 -5.96 8.79 29.42
C VAL A 343 -7.10 7.78 29.28
N ASN A 344 -7.35 7.29 28.06
CA ASN A 344 -8.48 6.37 27.80
C ASN A 344 -8.18 4.90 28.13
N HIS A 345 -6.93 4.45 27.99
CA HIS A 345 -6.60 3.02 28.00
C HIS A 345 -5.55 2.59 29.04
N SER A 346 -5.05 3.48 29.90
CA SER A 346 -4.05 3.14 30.93
C SER A 346 -4.41 1.96 31.85
N LYS A 347 -5.70 1.70 32.06
CA LYS A 347 -6.20 0.57 32.87
C LYS A 347 -6.61 -0.65 32.04
N HIS A 348 -6.54 -0.58 30.71
CA HIS A 348 -6.97 -1.65 29.84
C HIS A 348 -5.93 -2.79 29.87
N PRO A 349 -6.34 -4.06 30.08
CA PRO A 349 -5.39 -5.18 30.28
C PRO A 349 -4.52 -5.49 29.06
N LYS A 350 -4.90 -5.01 27.87
CA LYS A 350 -4.17 -5.19 26.61
C LYS A 350 -3.39 -3.95 26.16
N PHE A 351 -3.45 -2.85 26.90
CA PHE A 351 -2.72 -1.62 26.59
C PHE A 351 -1.60 -1.42 27.61
N VAL A 352 -0.39 -1.12 27.14
CA VAL A 352 0.79 -0.99 27.98
C VAL A 352 1.43 0.37 27.75
N ILE A 353 1.62 1.11 28.84
CA ILE A 353 2.42 2.33 28.86
C ILE A 353 3.89 1.92 29.02
N PRO A 354 4.77 2.23 28.06
CA PRO A 354 6.16 1.84 28.09
C PRO A 354 6.94 2.64 29.15
N GLU A 355 8.09 2.13 29.55
CA GLU A 355 8.96 2.81 30.51
C GLU A 355 9.55 4.09 29.91
N MET A 356 9.92 5.08 30.74
CA MET A 356 10.41 6.41 30.30
C MET A 356 11.63 6.38 29.37
N ARG A 357 12.41 5.29 29.35
CA ARG A 357 13.59 5.12 28.48
C ARG A 357 13.30 4.30 27.22
N ALA A 358 12.08 3.80 27.07
CA ALA A 358 11.70 3.03 25.90
C ALA A 358 11.73 3.91 24.65
N LYS A 359 12.05 3.30 23.51
CA LYS A 359 11.99 3.96 22.21
C LYS A 359 10.56 4.06 21.66
N SER A 360 9.62 3.29 22.21
CA SER A 360 8.23 3.22 21.77
C SER A 360 7.33 4.19 22.53
N ASP A 361 6.26 4.64 21.89
CA ASP A 361 5.27 5.53 22.50
C ASP A 361 4.22 4.75 23.30
N PHE A 362 3.79 3.59 22.81
CA PHE A 362 2.87 2.69 23.53
C PHE A 362 3.04 1.24 23.08
N ALA A 363 2.39 0.30 23.78
CA ALA A 363 2.39 -1.10 23.38
C ALA A 363 1.02 -1.75 23.52
N VAL A 364 0.77 -2.75 22.68
CA VAL A 364 -0.46 -3.56 22.69
C VAL A 364 -0.10 -5.03 22.89
N ILE A 365 -0.85 -5.72 23.74
CA ILE A 365 -0.72 -7.16 23.96
C ILE A 365 -1.67 -7.88 22.97
N HIS A 366 -1.07 -8.42 21.92
CA HIS A 366 -1.74 -9.23 20.91
C HIS A 366 -1.73 -10.71 21.27
N TYR A 367 -2.47 -11.55 20.53
CA TYR A 367 -2.42 -13.01 20.71
C TYR A 367 -1.01 -13.60 20.57
N ALA A 368 -0.18 -13.01 19.71
CA ALA A 368 1.19 -13.46 19.42
C ALA A 368 2.24 -12.83 20.36
N GLY A 369 1.85 -11.91 21.24
CA GLY A 369 2.74 -11.25 22.19
C GLY A 369 2.59 -9.73 22.25
N ARG A 370 3.45 -9.10 23.05
CA ARG A 370 3.54 -7.64 23.15
C ARG A 370 4.20 -7.05 21.91
N VAL A 371 3.59 -6.02 21.34
CA VAL A 371 4.17 -5.24 20.23
C VAL A 371 4.28 -3.77 20.66
N ASP A 372 5.48 -3.22 20.52
CA ASP A 372 5.79 -1.82 20.82
C ASP A 372 5.63 -0.95 19.56
N TYR A 373 4.84 0.11 19.65
CA TYR A 373 4.50 1.00 18.55
C TYR A 373 5.08 2.42 18.72
N LEU A 374 5.52 2.99 17.61
CA LEU A 374 5.88 4.40 17.46
C LEU A 374 4.75 5.14 16.75
N ALA A 375 4.19 6.16 17.40
CA ALA A 375 3.10 6.98 16.91
C ALA A 375 3.55 8.07 15.92
N ASP A 376 4.86 8.21 15.66
CA ASP A 376 5.41 9.20 14.73
C ASP A 376 4.71 9.14 13.37
N GLN A 377 4.21 10.30 12.92
CA GLN A 377 3.48 10.52 11.68
C GLN A 377 2.16 9.74 11.55
N TRP A 378 1.57 9.21 12.63
CA TRP A 378 0.31 8.49 12.55
C TRP A 378 -0.84 9.36 12.04
N LEU A 379 -0.96 10.60 12.54
CA LEU A 379 -1.99 11.52 12.06
C LEU A 379 -1.85 11.78 10.55
N MET A 380 -0.61 11.95 10.12
CA MET A 380 -0.26 12.19 8.73
C MET A 380 -0.55 10.97 7.85
N LYS A 381 -0.18 9.77 8.31
CA LYS A 381 -0.43 8.49 7.60
C LYS A 381 -1.92 8.17 7.49
N ASN A 382 -2.70 8.52 8.51
CA ASN A 382 -4.15 8.30 8.51
C ASN A 382 -4.87 9.29 7.60
N MET A 383 -4.45 10.56 7.59
CA MET A 383 -5.04 11.59 6.72
C MET A 383 -4.60 11.45 5.25
N ASP A 384 -3.36 10.99 5.03
CA ASP A 384 -2.67 10.91 3.73
C ASP A 384 -3.02 12.07 2.77
N PRO A 385 -2.87 13.34 3.21
CA PRO A 385 -3.45 14.47 2.50
C PRO A 385 -2.73 14.69 1.16
N LEU A 386 -3.51 14.74 0.08
CA LEU A 386 -3.01 15.02 -1.25
C LEU A 386 -3.14 16.51 -1.59
N ASN A 387 -2.19 17.01 -2.38
CA ASN A 387 -2.27 18.36 -2.91
C ASN A 387 -3.29 18.40 -4.06
N GLU A 388 -4.49 18.90 -3.77
CA GLU A 388 -5.61 19.02 -4.72
C GLU A 388 -5.24 19.76 -6.02
N ASN A 389 -4.28 20.69 -5.98
CA ASN A 389 -3.83 21.37 -7.19
C ASN A 389 -3.09 20.42 -8.13
N VAL A 390 -2.28 19.52 -7.56
CA VAL A 390 -1.57 18.49 -8.32
C VAL A 390 -2.57 17.45 -8.80
N VAL A 391 -3.48 16.99 -7.95
CA VAL A 391 -4.56 16.04 -8.33
C VAL A 391 -5.33 16.56 -9.54
N ALA A 392 -5.74 17.84 -9.53
CA ALA A 392 -6.44 18.46 -10.64
C ALA A 392 -5.61 18.49 -11.94
N LEU A 393 -4.28 18.61 -11.87
CA LEU A 393 -3.43 18.53 -13.06
C LEU A 393 -3.42 17.12 -13.66
N PHE A 394 -3.36 16.09 -12.81
CA PHE A 394 -3.40 14.70 -13.27
C PHE A 394 -4.76 14.34 -13.88
N GLN A 395 -5.85 14.84 -13.30
CA GLN A 395 -7.20 14.70 -13.85
C GLN A 395 -7.38 15.37 -15.21
N ASN A 396 -6.57 16.38 -15.53
CA ASN A 396 -6.56 17.10 -16.80
C ASN A 396 -5.29 16.80 -17.64
N SER A 397 -4.61 15.68 -17.37
CA SER A 397 -3.44 15.28 -18.14
C SER A 397 -3.80 15.05 -19.62
N SER A 398 -2.82 15.27 -20.50
CA SER A 398 -2.92 14.87 -21.91
C SER A 398 -2.79 13.36 -22.12
N ASP A 399 -2.30 12.63 -21.11
CA ASP A 399 -2.21 11.17 -21.10
C ASP A 399 -3.51 10.57 -20.57
N SER A 400 -4.21 9.83 -21.43
CA SER A 400 -5.52 9.24 -21.10
C SER A 400 -5.46 8.20 -19.98
N PHE A 401 -4.35 7.49 -19.84
CA PHE A 401 -4.14 6.51 -18.77
C PHE A 401 -3.97 7.23 -17.43
N VAL A 402 -3.18 8.30 -17.40
CA VAL A 402 -3.02 9.15 -16.20
C VAL A 402 -4.36 9.73 -15.77
N VAL A 403 -5.14 10.29 -16.70
CA VAL A 403 -6.49 10.77 -16.37
C VAL A 403 -7.33 9.66 -15.76
N ASN A 404 -7.32 8.45 -16.35
CA ASN A 404 -8.15 7.33 -15.92
C ASN A 404 -7.91 6.91 -14.46
N ILE A 405 -6.66 6.78 -14.04
CA ILE A 405 -6.33 6.35 -12.66
C ILE A 405 -6.63 7.44 -11.61
N TRP A 406 -6.82 8.69 -12.05
CA TRP A 406 -7.10 9.87 -11.21
C TRP A 406 -8.55 10.36 -11.28
N LYS A 407 -9.44 9.66 -12.01
CA LYS A 407 -10.87 10.02 -12.13
C LYS A 407 -11.64 10.00 -10.81
N ASP A 408 -11.22 9.13 -9.88
CA ASP A 408 -11.88 8.90 -8.60
C ASP A 408 -11.00 9.29 -7.40
#